data_AF-A0AAJ6JNR9-F1
#
_entry.id   AF-A0AAJ6JNR9-F1
#
_cell.length_a   1.000
_cell.length_b   1.000
_cell.length_c   1.000
_cell.angle_alpha   90.00
_cell.angle_beta   90.00
_cell.angle_gamma   90.00
#
_symmetry.space_group_name_H-M   'P 1'
#
loop_
_entity.id
_entity.type
_entity.pdbx_description
1 polymer ?
#
loop_
_entity_poly.entity_id
_entity_poly.type
_entity_poly.pdbx_seq_one_letter_code
_entity_poly.pdbx_strand_id
1 'polypeptide(L)' 'MACYTRGHARKFEPIQDGRIYIEKINGPFLFEDKGTTAEYRAGLDLAIERGWLEKVHESGTSTRMTQAGRDLFPEAG' A
#
# COMPACT_ATOMS: atom_id res chain seq x y z
N MET A 1 27.87 1.75 23.13
CA MET A 1 26.49 1.38 22.73
C MET A 1 25.97 2.15 21.51
N ALA A 2 26.36 3.41 21.25
CA ALA A 2 25.88 4.15 20.06
C ALA A 2 26.58 3.79 18.73
N CYS A 3 27.73 3.11 18.76
CA CYS A 3 28.48 2.74 17.55
C CYS A 3 28.03 1.39 16.93
N TYR A 4 27.34 0.53 17.69
CA TYR A 4 26.94 -0.81 17.24
C TYR A 4 25.75 -0.76 16.26
N THR A 5 24.86 0.22 16.36
CA THR A 5 23.71 0.39 15.46
C THR A 5 24.09 0.99 14.10
N ARG A 6 25.21 1.70 14.00
CA ARG A 6 25.62 2.43 12.79
C ARG A 6 26.17 1.53 11.67
N GLY A 7 26.74 0.38 12.03
CA GLY A 7 27.24 -0.62 11.07
C GLY A 7 26.14 -1.46 10.41
N HIS A 8 24.99 -1.62 11.07
CA HIS A 8 23.89 -2.46 10.61
C HIS A 8 22.90 -1.72 9.71
N ALA A 9 22.65 -0.43 9.97
CA ALA A 9 21.68 0.37 9.20
C ALA A 9 22.13 0.72 7.76
N ARG A 10 23.42 0.59 7.43
CA ARG A 10 23.95 0.91 6.09
C ARG A 10 23.71 -0.18 5.05
N LYS A 11 23.35 -1.39 5.46
CA LYS A 11 22.96 -2.50 4.56
C LYS A 11 21.46 -2.55 4.28
N PHE A 12 20.70 -1.63 4.87
CA PHE A 12 19.26 -1.58 4.70
C PHE A 12 18.95 -0.67 3.50
N GLU A 13 18.70 -1.28 2.34
CA GLU A 13 17.82 -0.68 1.35
C GLU A 13 16.40 -1.11 1.71
N PRO A 14 15.56 -0.25 2.31
CA PRO A 14 14.14 -0.57 2.45
C PRO A 14 13.51 -0.48 1.06
N ILE A 15 13.64 -1.55 0.28
CA ILE A 15 12.67 -1.84 -0.75
C ILE A 15 11.43 -2.28 0.02
N GLN A 16 10.45 -1.38 0.10
CA GLN A 16 9.14 -1.65 0.65
C GLN A 16 8.65 -2.96 0.04
N ASP A 17 8.44 -3.98 0.88
CA ASP A 17 8.07 -5.38 0.59
C ASP A 17 6.72 -5.52 -0.15
N GLY A 18 6.59 -4.85 -1.29
CA GLY A 18 5.33 -4.62 -2.01
C GLY A 18 4.26 -3.88 -1.19
N ARG A 19 4.63 -3.27 -0.06
CA ARG A 19 3.69 -2.59 0.85
C ARG A 19 3.23 -1.27 0.27
N ILE A 20 1.93 -1.11 0.22
CA ILE A 20 1.25 0.12 -0.17
C ILE A 20 0.62 0.70 1.09
N TYR A 21 1.06 1.88 1.49
CA TYR A 21 0.43 2.60 2.60
C TYR A 21 -0.96 3.07 2.20
N ILE A 22 -1.94 2.85 3.06
CA ILE A 22 -3.34 3.22 2.83
C ILE A 22 -3.48 4.72 2.55
N GLU A 23 -2.65 5.55 3.18
CA GLU A 23 -2.61 7.01 2.93
C GLU A 23 -2.32 7.38 1.48
N LYS A 24 -1.50 6.57 0.78
CA LYS A 24 -1.18 6.77 -0.64
C LYS A 24 -2.35 6.46 -1.57
N ILE A 25 -3.35 5.73 -1.08
CA ILE A 25 -4.58 5.43 -1.82
C ILE A 25 -5.67 6.43 -1.42
N ASN A 26 -5.92 6.60 -0.11
CA ASN A 26 -7.04 7.40 0.36
C ASN A 26 -6.82 8.92 0.20
N GLY A 27 -5.58 9.40 0.27
CA GLY A 27 -5.27 10.82 0.21
C GLY A 27 -5.69 11.42 -1.12
N PRO A 28 -5.15 10.95 -2.26
CA PRO A 28 -5.55 11.40 -3.57
C PRO A 28 -7.07 11.24 -3.80
N PHE A 29 -7.65 10.09 -3.45
CA PHE A 29 -9.07 9.83 -3.65
C PHE A 29 -9.98 10.83 -2.91
N LEU A 30 -9.67 11.14 -1.65
CA LEU A 30 -10.51 12.02 -0.83
C LEU A 30 -10.24 13.51 -1.10
N PHE A 31 -8.99 13.89 -1.32
CA PHE A 31 -8.59 15.29 -1.39
C PHE A 31 -8.42 15.82 -2.81
N GLU A 32 -8.02 15.00 -3.77
CA GLU A 32 -7.85 15.37 -5.18
C GLU A 32 -9.11 15.02 -5.97
N ASP A 33 -9.54 13.76 -5.93
CA ASP A 33 -10.71 13.26 -6.67
C ASP A 33 -12.05 13.63 -6.01
N LYS A 34 -12.02 14.21 -4.80
CA LYS A 34 -13.19 14.63 -4.02
C LYS A 34 -14.20 13.51 -3.75
N GLY A 35 -13.74 12.26 -3.72
CA GLY A 35 -14.55 11.13 -3.30
C GLY A 35 -14.86 11.17 -1.80
N THR A 36 -15.80 10.33 -1.38
CA THR A 36 -16.19 10.21 0.03
C THR A 36 -15.49 9.05 0.72
N THR A 37 -15.40 9.11 2.05
CA THR A 37 -14.89 7.99 2.86
C THR A 37 -15.65 6.69 2.64
N ALA A 38 -16.95 6.77 2.34
CA ALA A 38 -17.79 5.61 2.08
C ALA A 38 -17.43 4.96 0.73
N GLU A 39 -17.26 5.76 -0.33
CA GLU A 39 -16.84 5.26 -1.64
C GLU A 39 -15.43 4.69 -1.60
N TYR A 40 -14.51 5.34 -0.90
CA TYR A 40 -13.16 4.81 -0.69
C TYR A 40 -13.19 3.42 -0.05
N ARG A 41 -13.97 3.25 1.03
CA ARG A 41 -14.10 1.95 1.72
C ARG A 41 -14.71 0.90 0.80
N ALA A 42 -15.79 1.23 0.09
CA ALA A 42 -16.42 0.31 -0.85
C ALA A 42 -15.46 -0.12 -1.97
N GLY A 43 -14.66 0.81 -2.50
CA GLY A 43 -13.65 0.51 -3.52
C GLY A 43 -12.53 -0.38 -3.00
N LEU A 44 -12.05 -0.13 -1.77
CA LEU A 44 -11.03 -0.95 -1.12
C LEU A 44 -11.54 -2.38 -0.87
N ASP A 45 -12.74 -2.53 -0.33
CA ASP A 45 -13.36 -3.84 -0.07
C ASP A 45 -13.53 -4.63 -1.38
N LEU A 46 -14.00 -3.97 -2.44
CA LEU A 46 -14.13 -4.58 -3.76
C LEU A 46 -12.78 -5.02 -4.34
N ALA A 47 -11.73 -4.22 -4.20
CA ALA A 47 -10.39 -4.56 -4.67
C ALA A 47 -9.80 -5.77 -3.93
N ILE A 48 -10.11 -5.92 -2.64
CA ILE A 48 -9.74 -7.09 -1.84
C ILE A 48 -10.56 -8.30 -2.26
N GLU A 49 -11.88 -8.17 -2.42
CA GLU A 49 -12.77 -9.25 -2.85
C GLU A 49 -12.38 -9.81 -4.22
N ARG A 50 -11.99 -8.94 -5.15
CA ARG A 50 -11.49 -9.33 -6.48
C ARG A 50 -10.08 -9.89 -6.46
N GLY A 51 -9.43 -9.90 -5.30
CA GLY A 51 -8.07 -10.41 -5.12
C GLY A 51 -7.01 -9.54 -5.77
N TRP A 52 -7.27 -8.25 -6.02
CA TRP A 52 -6.28 -7.30 -6.55
C TRP A 52 -5.36 -6.75 -5.45
N LEU A 53 -5.91 -6.62 -4.24
CA LEU A 53 -5.19 -6.24 -3.04
C LEU A 53 -5.26 -7.34 -1.99
N GLU A 54 -4.19 -7.50 -1.21
CA GLU A 54 -4.25 -8.27 0.04
C GLU A 54 -5.16 -7.57 1.06
N LYS A 55 -5.67 -8.33 2.04
CA LYS A 55 -6.37 -7.72 3.17
C LYS A 55 -5.50 -6.67 3.83
N VAL A 56 -6.10 -5.55 4.24
CA VAL A 56 -5.38 -4.52 5.00
C VAL A 56 -4.79 -5.18 6.24
N HIS A 57 -3.51 -4.90 6.49
CA HIS A 57 -2.81 -5.35 7.68
C HIS A 57 -3.60 -4.94 8.94
N GLU A 58 -3.50 -5.69 10.03
CA GLU A 58 -4.24 -5.45 11.28
C GLU A 58 -4.09 -4.02 11.83
N SER A 59 -2.95 -3.39 11.54
CA SER A 59 -2.69 -1.98 11.91
C SER A 59 -3.56 -0.98 11.14
N GLY A 60 -4.23 -1.39 10.08
CA GLY A 60 -5.01 -0.53 9.19
C GLY A 60 -4.18 0.38 8.28
N THR A 61 -2.85 0.26 8.30
CA THR A 61 -1.95 1.25 7.69
C THR A 61 -1.41 0.84 6.33
N SER A 62 -1.46 -0.44 5.97
CA SER A 62 -0.90 -0.92 4.70
C SER A 62 -1.63 -2.13 4.15
N THR A 63 -1.56 -2.29 2.83
CA THR A 63 -1.94 -3.47 2.07
C THR A 63 -0.79 -3.82 1.10
N ARG A 64 -0.94 -4.87 0.29
CA ARG A 64 -0.04 -5.17 -0.82
C ARG A 64 -0.86 -5.45 -2.08
N MET A 65 -0.27 -5.15 -3.23
CA MET A 65 -0.85 -5.54 -4.52
C MET A 65 -0.49 -6.99 -4.83
N THR A 66 -1.51 -7.77 -5.20
CA THR A 66 -1.32 -9.16 -5.64
C THR A 66 -0.82 -9.21 -7.08
N GLN A 67 -0.48 -10.40 -7.57
CA GLN A 67 -0.14 -10.56 -8.98
C GLN A 67 -1.32 -10.19 -9.91
N ALA A 68 -2.55 -10.60 -9.56
CA ALA A 68 -3.74 -10.25 -10.34
C ALA A 68 -3.98 -8.73 -10.42
N GLY A 69 -3.66 -7.99 -9.35
CA GLY A 69 -3.70 -6.52 -9.36
C GLY A 69 -2.63 -5.92 -10.29
N ARG A 70 -1.40 -6.46 -10.27
CA ARG A 70 -0.32 -6.03 -11.17
C ARG A 70 -0.62 -6.33 -12.64
N ASP A 71 -1.25 -7.47 -12.92
CA ASP A 71 -1.63 -7.85 -14.29
C ASP A 71 -2.72 -6.92 -14.85
N LEU A 72 -3.59 -6.39 -13.98
CA LEU A 72 -4.64 -5.43 -14.34
C LEU A 72 -4.08 -4.01 -14.56
N PHE A 73 -3.08 -3.63 -13.77
CA PHE A 73 -2.40 -2.33 -13.84
C PHE A 73 -0.89 -2.55 -14.03
N PRO A 74 -0.46 -2.98 -15.22
CA PRO A 74 0.95 -3.11 -15.51
C PRO A 74 1.61 -1.74 -15.34
N GLU A 75 2.79 -1.70 -14.71
CA GLU A 75 3.57 -0.47 -14.64
C GLU A 75 3.75 0.08 -16.05
N ALA A 76 3.46 1.36 -16.25
CA ALA A 76 3.71 2.02 -17.52
C ALA A 76 5.23 1.91 -17.78
N GLY A 77 5.60 1.07 -18.73
CA GLY A 77 6.99 0.86 -19.15
C GLY A 77 7.64 2.13 -19.69
#